data_AF-A0A1Y3EMR3-F1
#
_entry.id   AF-A0A1Y3EMR3-F1
#
_cell.length_a   1.000
_cell.length_b   1.000
_cell.length_c   1.000
_cell.angle_alpha   90.00
_cell.angle_beta   90.00
_cell.angle_gamma   90.00
#
_symmetry.space_group_name_H-M   'P 1'
#
loop_
_entity.id
_entity.type
_entity.pdbx_description
1 polymer ?
#
loop_
_entity_poly.entity_id
_entity_poly.type
_entity_poly.pdbx_seq_one_letter_code
_entity_poly.pdbx_strand_id
1 'polypeptide(L)'
;MDVVFLHFFSYLIVGEIPYNTGSLQRAQFGAVSGQVTSATMAMGQKPKVMDMMTRSQRALIGTIEASIRNVERVEEDLRKKVEFPQLGDDLASKKWKVDEMDVQKQSVTDHLAAMGAATAQVIKLTGAVPEKVDHTAVGAAISTISSNIPNMAKGVKTIAGLMEEEDRSSKLLDATRKLCRAITDMLGSVSPGKPQPRQTVLAAAGRVGDFSHAMIQTIEQPDDRARDFQLAKNVATGTAHLVLKAKAVSSKCDQQPLQDKVIHSATQCAFATSQLVACARVVAPTIESPACQEQLTEAAKQVARAVEQLLKDAELSCKDEKSVHDLKDAAGQVSRALTDLLNHIKTGPERAQATEHGKELDKIITTTDKLISYTGSANEMIRQAKVLAEATTHLVGNWRYLFCIFDCGHSILDCVQVTHIRGEADVQSEKEHLLTAAKRLADATTRMIEAAKACAGVPDNVSHQVALKAAAEDVRTATTEAAEAQLRRQVVHALEQAAKQTVSSATQVLTAVQVCDSFNTNAQSRESLAQNCTQVSEIVNPLMTALKRCQSQPNDRTYQLELLSVCQEVLLPCGRLVNNCRSS
;
A
#
# COMPACT_ATOMS: atom_id res chain seq x y z
N MET A 1 1.84 7.59 -24.60
CA MET A 1 3.15 7.07 -25.05
C MET A 1 3.45 5.74 -24.32
N ASP A 2 2.40 4.96 -24.02
CA ASP A 2 2.38 3.97 -22.92
C ASP A 2 2.19 2.52 -23.42
N VAL A 3 1.82 2.35 -24.68
CA VAL A 3 1.72 1.03 -25.35
C VAL A 3 3.08 0.56 -25.90
N VAL A 4 4.00 1.49 -26.14
CA VAL A 4 5.31 1.21 -26.74
C VAL A 4 6.25 0.48 -25.76
N PHE A 5 6.14 0.71 -24.45
CA PHE A 5 7.01 0.07 -23.46
C PHE A 5 6.77 -1.45 -23.31
N LEU A 6 5.52 -1.89 -23.40
CA LEU A 6 5.18 -3.32 -23.45
C LEU A 6 5.54 -3.95 -24.81
N HIS A 7 5.40 -3.19 -25.91
CA HIS A 7 5.79 -3.65 -27.24
C HIS A 7 7.31 -3.80 -27.42
N PHE A 8 8.11 -2.92 -26.80
CA PHE A 8 9.58 -3.00 -26.82
C PHE A 8 10.11 -4.25 -26.10
N PHE A 9 9.42 -4.67 -25.03
CA PHE A 9 9.72 -5.94 -24.35
C PHE A 9 9.40 -7.18 -25.21
N SER A 10 8.44 -7.08 -26.13
CA SER A 10 8.05 -8.17 -27.04
C SER A 10 9.11 -8.47 -28.10
N TYR A 11 9.73 -7.43 -28.67
CA TYR A 11 10.79 -7.60 -29.68
C TYR A 11 12.10 -8.13 -29.10
N LEU A 12 12.35 -7.93 -27.80
CA LEU A 12 13.58 -8.40 -27.19
C LEU A 12 13.51 -9.89 -26.80
N ILE A 13 12.33 -10.50 -26.64
CA ILE A 13 12.21 -11.88 -26.12
C ILE A 13 12.05 -12.93 -27.23
N VAL A 14 11.61 -12.55 -28.43
CA VAL A 14 11.36 -13.51 -29.53
C VAL A 14 12.35 -13.26 -30.68
N GLY A 15 13.46 -13.98 -30.66
CA GLY A 15 14.22 -14.26 -31.88
C GLY A 15 13.55 -15.45 -32.59
N GLU A 16 13.04 -15.21 -33.80
CA GLU A 16 12.39 -16.23 -34.64
C GLU A 16 13.36 -17.38 -34.99
N ILE A 17 12.92 -18.62 -34.76
CA ILE A 17 13.49 -19.82 -35.39
C ILE A 17 12.44 -20.31 -36.40
N PRO A 18 12.69 -20.27 -37.72
CA PRO A 18 11.71 -20.68 -38.71
C PRO A 18 11.69 -22.20 -38.83
N TYR A 19 10.60 -22.83 -38.38
CA TYR A 19 10.24 -24.19 -38.80
C TYR A 19 9.01 -24.12 -39.72
N ASN A 20 9.27 -24.46 -40.98
CA ASN A 20 8.35 -24.44 -42.10
C ASN A 20 7.71 -25.82 -42.27
N THR A 21 6.41 -25.97 -42.05
CA THR A 21 5.63 -27.12 -42.57
C THR A 21 4.18 -26.74 -42.84
N GLY A 22 3.87 -26.54 -44.12
CA GLY A 22 2.77 -27.23 -44.82
C GLY A 22 1.34 -26.98 -44.36
N SER A 23 0.67 -26.09 -45.07
CA SER A 23 -0.78 -25.96 -45.19
C SER A 23 -1.50 -27.29 -45.49
N LEU A 24 -2.66 -27.53 -44.85
CA LEU A 24 -3.80 -28.21 -45.48
C LEU A 24 -5.12 -27.84 -44.78
N GLN A 25 -6.15 -27.70 -45.61
CA GLN A 25 -7.37 -26.94 -45.38
C GLN A 25 -8.57 -27.89 -45.22
N ARG A 26 -9.39 -27.63 -44.19
CA ARG A 26 -10.87 -27.78 -44.09
C ARG A 26 -11.53 -29.17 -44.11
N ALA A 27 -12.43 -29.38 -43.13
CA ALA A 27 -13.82 -29.85 -43.36
C ALA A 27 -14.74 -29.55 -42.15
N GLN A 28 -15.89 -28.92 -42.43
CA GLN A 28 -17.06 -28.77 -41.55
C GLN A 28 -18.04 -29.91 -41.83
N PHE A 29 -18.62 -30.56 -40.81
CA PHE A 29 -19.96 -31.19 -40.77
C PHE A 29 -20.29 -31.37 -39.26
N GLY A 30 -21.45 -31.08 -38.69
CA GLY A 30 -22.85 -31.32 -39.11
C GLY A 30 -23.47 -32.23 -38.02
N ALA A 31 -24.43 -31.73 -37.25
CA ALA A 31 -25.04 -32.42 -36.10
C ALA A 31 -25.99 -33.57 -36.50
N VAL A 32 -26.19 -34.57 -35.61
CA VAL A 32 -27.50 -35.03 -35.05
C VAL A 32 -27.36 -36.34 -34.25
N SER A 33 -28.08 -36.35 -33.12
CA SER A 33 -28.49 -37.37 -32.15
C SER A 33 -28.53 -38.87 -32.51
N GLY A 34 -28.20 -39.73 -31.52
CA GLY A 34 -29.01 -40.92 -31.23
C GLY A 34 -28.28 -42.28 -31.07
N GLN A 35 -28.38 -42.83 -29.85
CA GLN A 35 -28.31 -44.25 -29.45
C GLN A 35 -26.97 -44.97 -29.22
N VAL A 36 -26.92 -45.57 -28.04
CA VAL A 36 -25.87 -46.37 -27.41
C VAL A 36 -26.03 -47.83 -27.85
N THR A 37 -24.98 -48.41 -28.44
CA THR A 37 -24.83 -49.87 -28.54
C THR A 37 -23.39 -50.24 -28.22
N SER A 38 -23.23 -50.98 -27.11
CA SER A 38 -21.97 -51.55 -26.64
C SER A 38 -21.56 -52.71 -27.54
N ALA A 39 -20.36 -52.67 -28.13
CA ALA A 39 -19.51 -53.85 -28.33
C ALA A 39 -18.16 -53.50 -29.00
N THR A 40 -17.12 -54.12 -28.45
CA THR A 40 -15.81 -54.46 -29.06
C THR A 40 -14.75 -53.37 -29.18
N MET A 41 -13.74 -53.51 -28.33
CA MET A 41 -12.51 -52.73 -28.24
C MET A 41 -11.68 -52.85 -29.53
N ALA A 42 -11.43 -51.71 -30.19
CA ALA A 42 -10.39 -51.58 -31.21
C ALA A 42 -9.12 -51.04 -30.54
N MET A 43 -8.09 -51.90 -30.54
CA MET A 43 -6.75 -51.64 -30.03
C MET A 43 -6.08 -50.56 -30.90
N GLY A 44 -5.69 -49.42 -30.31
CA GLY A 44 -4.85 -48.42 -31.00
C GLY A 44 -5.18 -46.93 -30.80
N GLN A 45 -6.14 -46.55 -29.96
CA GLN A 45 -6.30 -45.14 -29.59
C GLN A 45 -5.46 -44.81 -28.37
N LYS A 46 -4.41 -43.99 -28.58
CA LYS A 46 -3.81 -43.18 -27.50
C LYS A 46 -4.97 -42.54 -26.73
N PRO A 47 -5.04 -42.65 -25.39
CA PRO A 47 -6.05 -41.93 -24.65
C PRO A 47 -5.90 -40.45 -25.00
N LYS A 48 -6.94 -39.85 -25.59
CA LYS A 48 -7.08 -38.39 -25.54
C LYS A 48 -6.93 -38.06 -24.07
N VAL A 49 -5.87 -37.32 -23.72
CA VAL A 49 -5.75 -36.67 -22.43
C VAL A 49 -6.96 -35.75 -22.36
N MET A 50 -8.06 -36.27 -21.82
CA MET A 50 -9.14 -35.44 -21.33
C MET A 50 -8.47 -34.73 -20.17
N ASP A 51 -8.03 -33.49 -20.40
CA ASP A 51 -7.44 -32.67 -19.35
C ASP A 51 -8.55 -32.46 -18.31
N MET A 52 -8.59 -33.35 -17.32
CA MET A 52 -9.64 -33.39 -16.32
C MET A 52 -9.38 -32.23 -15.38
N MET A 53 -9.92 -31.08 -15.78
CA MET A 53 -9.88 -29.85 -15.02
C MET A 53 -10.24 -30.13 -13.55
N THR A 54 -9.35 -29.72 -12.65
CA THR A 54 -9.40 -30.09 -11.23
C THR A 54 -10.66 -29.51 -10.55
N ARG A 55 -11.05 -30.07 -9.40
CA ARG A 55 -12.20 -29.56 -8.63
C ARG A 55 -12.01 -28.08 -8.24
N SER A 56 -10.79 -27.69 -7.87
CA SER A 56 -10.46 -26.29 -7.52
C SER A 56 -10.53 -25.37 -8.72
N GLN A 57 -10.08 -25.79 -9.90
CA GLN A 57 -10.24 -25.03 -11.14
C GLN A 57 -11.72 -24.88 -11.53
N ARG A 58 -12.54 -25.93 -11.37
CA ARG A 58 -13.98 -25.86 -11.69
C ARG A 58 -14.72 -24.92 -10.75
N ALA A 59 -14.39 -24.98 -9.46
CA ALA A 59 -14.89 -24.03 -8.46
C ALA A 59 -14.50 -22.59 -8.83
N LEU A 60 -13.24 -22.37 -9.23
CA LEU A 60 -12.74 -21.06 -9.65
C LEU A 60 -13.50 -20.50 -10.87
N ILE A 61 -13.79 -21.32 -11.89
CA ILE A 61 -14.63 -20.88 -13.01
C ILE A 61 -16.01 -20.44 -12.52
N GLY A 62 -16.65 -21.22 -11.64
CA GLY A 62 -17.92 -20.85 -11.05
C GLY A 62 -17.86 -19.52 -10.29
N THR A 63 -16.81 -19.29 -9.52
CA THR A 63 -16.55 -18.02 -8.83
C THR A 63 -16.36 -16.86 -9.80
N ILE A 64 -15.58 -17.05 -10.88
CA ILE A 64 -15.36 -16.03 -11.91
C ILE A 64 -16.68 -15.66 -12.60
N GLU A 65 -17.46 -16.65 -13.03
CA GLU A 65 -18.73 -16.42 -13.71
C GLU A 65 -19.76 -15.74 -12.80
N ALA A 66 -19.85 -16.14 -11.53
CA ALA A 66 -20.70 -15.47 -10.55
C ALA A 66 -20.25 -14.02 -10.32
N SER A 67 -18.94 -13.80 -10.24
CA SER A 67 -18.36 -12.47 -10.06
C SER A 67 -18.65 -11.56 -11.24
N ILE A 68 -18.49 -12.04 -12.47
CA ILE A 68 -18.79 -11.30 -13.70
C ILE A 68 -20.27 -10.88 -13.74
N ARG A 69 -21.20 -11.81 -13.48
CA ARG A 69 -22.64 -11.49 -13.42
C ARG A 69 -22.96 -10.41 -12.38
N ASN A 70 -22.29 -10.46 -11.22
CA ASN A 70 -22.44 -9.43 -10.20
C ASN A 70 -21.94 -8.06 -10.69
N VAL A 71 -20.77 -8.01 -11.33
CA VAL A 71 -20.21 -6.77 -11.91
C VAL A 71 -21.14 -6.18 -12.97
N GLU A 72 -21.65 -7.01 -13.89
CA GLU A 72 -22.56 -6.58 -14.96
C GLU A 72 -23.88 -6.01 -14.39
N ARG A 73 -24.43 -6.64 -13.35
CA ARG A 73 -25.62 -6.12 -12.66
C ARG A 73 -25.37 -4.75 -12.03
N VAL A 74 -24.22 -4.56 -11.41
CA VAL A 74 -23.84 -3.27 -10.80
C VAL A 74 -23.57 -2.21 -11.88
N GLU A 75 -22.95 -2.57 -13.01
CA GLU A 75 -22.76 -1.68 -14.15
C GLU A 75 -24.10 -1.16 -14.71
N GLU A 76 -25.11 -2.02 -14.80
CA GLU A 76 -26.44 -1.61 -15.25
C GLU A 76 -27.12 -0.68 -14.23
N ASP A 77 -26.97 -0.95 -12.92
CA ASP A 77 -27.53 -0.10 -11.88
C ASP A 77 -26.88 1.30 -11.82
N LEU A 78 -25.62 1.42 -12.21
CA LEU A 78 -24.90 2.70 -12.36
C LEU A 78 -25.49 3.62 -13.44
N ARG A 79 -26.33 3.10 -14.34
CA ARG A 79 -27.04 3.94 -15.33
C ARG A 79 -28.21 4.72 -14.74
N LYS A 80 -28.69 4.32 -13.56
CA LYS A 80 -29.79 5.00 -12.86
C LYS A 80 -29.22 6.10 -11.97
N LYS A 81 -29.67 7.34 -12.19
CA LYS A 81 -29.35 8.47 -11.31
C LYS A 81 -29.97 8.23 -9.92
N VAL A 82 -29.28 8.68 -8.88
CA VAL A 82 -29.83 8.68 -7.51
C VAL A 82 -30.75 9.88 -7.37
N GLU A 83 -31.96 9.62 -6.89
CA GLU A 83 -32.89 10.68 -6.49
C GLU A 83 -32.67 10.97 -5.01
N PHE A 84 -32.26 12.20 -4.70
CA PHE A 84 -32.17 12.67 -3.33
C PHE A 84 -33.52 13.28 -2.91
N PRO A 85 -33.92 13.15 -1.63
CA PRO A 85 -34.95 14.01 -1.06
C PRO A 85 -34.58 15.48 -1.30
N GLN A 86 -35.56 16.37 -1.42
CA GLN A 86 -35.28 17.81 -1.57
C GLN A 86 -34.54 18.30 -0.32
N LEU A 87 -33.24 18.49 -0.43
CA LEU A 87 -32.38 19.01 0.63
C LEU A 87 -32.60 20.53 0.72
N GLY A 88 -32.91 21.04 1.91
CA GLY A 88 -33.08 22.47 2.14
C GLY A 88 -31.78 23.26 2.00
N ASP A 89 -31.89 24.59 2.00
CA ASP A 89 -30.74 25.52 1.93
C ASP A 89 -30.17 25.91 3.30
N ASP A 90 -30.69 25.30 4.38
CA ASP A 90 -30.26 25.56 5.74
C ASP A 90 -28.84 25.03 6.02
N LEU A 91 -28.23 25.57 7.08
CA LEU A 91 -26.85 25.26 7.44
C LEU A 91 -26.66 23.77 7.78
N ALA A 92 -27.68 23.10 8.33
CA ALA A 92 -27.59 21.69 8.66
C ALA A 92 -27.65 20.81 7.40
N SER A 93 -28.53 21.13 6.44
CA SER A 93 -28.58 20.45 5.14
C SER A 93 -27.29 20.60 4.33
N LYS A 94 -26.68 21.80 4.33
CA LYS A 94 -25.37 22.03 3.70
C LYS A 94 -24.25 21.25 4.38
N LYS A 95 -24.22 21.25 5.72
CA LYS A 95 -23.23 20.48 6.48
C LYS A 95 -23.38 18.98 6.24
N TRP A 96 -24.62 18.47 6.23
CA TRP A 96 -24.89 17.07 5.93
C TRP A 96 -24.42 16.67 4.52
N LYS A 97 -24.63 17.51 3.50
CA LYS A 97 -24.11 17.25 2.14
C LYS A 97 -22.59 17.08 2.12
N VAL A 98 -21.86 17.93 2.84
CA VAL A 98 -20.40 17.86 2.94
C VAL A 98 -19.96 16.62 3.70
N ASP A 99 -20.53 16.40 4.89
CA ASP A 99 -20.20 15.25 5.75
C ASP A 99 -20.50 13.92 5.01
N GLU A 100 -21.67 13.80 4.37
CA GLU A 100 -22.06 12.61 3.60
C GLU A 100 -21.14 12.41 2.39
N MET A 101 -20.83 13.47 1.64
CA MET A 101 -19.90 13.38 0.51
C MET A 101 -18.55 12.84 0.98
N ASP A 102 -17.98 13.38 2.05
CA ASP A 102 -16.67 12.97 2.54
C ASP A 102 -16.66 11.54 3.09
N VAL A 103 -17.74 11.09 3.73
CA VAL A 103 -17.93 9.70 4.13
C VAL A 103 -17.91 8.77 2.92
N GLN A 104 -18.66 9.12 1.86
CA GLN A 104 -18.70 8.30 0.65
C GLN A 104 -17.37 8.31 -0.11
N LYS A 105 -16.63 9.43 -0.14
CA LYS A 105 -15.29 9.50 -0.73
C LYS A 105 -14.33 8.51 -0.09
N GLN A 106 -14.29 8.50 1.25
CA GLN A 106 -13.42 7.58 1.99
C GLN A 106 -13.87 6.13 1.79
N SER A 107 -15.18 5.86 1.85
CA SER A 107 -15.74 4.52 1.59
C SER A 107 -15.36 3.99 0.20
N VAL A 108 -15.53 4.81 -0.85
CA VAL A 108 -15.13 4.44 -2.22
C VAL A 108 -13.63 4.17 -2.31
N THR A 109 -12.81 5.00 -1.66
CA THR A 109 -11.35 4.82 -1.62
C THR A 109 -10.95 3.52 -0.92
N ASP A 110 -11.62 3.17 0.18
CA ASP A 110 -11.36 1.93 0.93
C ASP A 110 -11.74 0.69 0.11
N HIS A 111 -12.89 0.72 -0.58
CA HIS A 111 -13.32 -0.36 -1.48
C HIS A 111 -12.36 -0.52 -2.67
N LEU A 112 -11.93 0.59 -3.28
CA LEU A 112 -10.91 0.57 -4.33
C LEU A 112 -9.58 0.02 -3.84
N ALA A 113 -9.15 0.36 -2.62
CA ALA A 113 -7.92 -0.15 -2.04
C ALA A 113 -7.97 -1.67 -1.87
N ALA A 114 -9.07 -2.20 -1.34
CA ALA A 114 -9.28 -3.64 -1.22
C ALA A 114 -9.30 -4.34 -2.59
N MET A 115 -10.00 -3.77 -3.57
CA MET A 115 -10.04 -4.28 -4.95
C MET A 115 -8.67 -4.22 -5.62
N GLY A 116 -7.90 -3.16 -5.42
CA GLY A 116 -6.56 -2.97 -5.95
C GLY A 116 -5.57 -3.97 -5.36
N ALA A 117 -5.56 -4.12 -4.03
CA ALA A 117 -4.75 -5.12 -3.33
C ALA A 117 -5.12 -6.54 -3.77
N ALA A 118 -6.41 -6.86 -3.88
CA ALA A 118 -6.87 -8.17 -4.36
C ALA A 118 -6.51 -8.42 -5.83
N THR A 119 -6.56 -7.38 -6.68
CA THR A 119 -6.11 -7.46 -8.09
C THR A 119 -4.60 -7.73 -8.17
N ALA A 120 -3.80 -7.05 -7.36
CA ALA A 120 -2.36 -7.31 -7.24
C ALA A 120 -2.08 -8.73 -6.72
N GLN A 121 -2.90 -9.23 -5.79
CA GLN A 121 -2.83 -10.61 -5.30
C GLN A 121 -3.14 -11.62 -6.42
N VAL A 122 -4.18 -11.38 -7.23
CA VAL A 122 -4.50 -12.20 -8.42
C VAL A 122 -3.34 -12.21 -9.40
N ILE A 123 -2.74 -11.04 -9.68
CA ILE A 123 -1.52 -10.93 -10.49
C ILE A 123 -0.46 -11.86 -9.90
N LYS A 124 -0.10 -11.71 -8.62
CA LYS A 124 0.97 -12.51 -8.00
C LYS A 124 0.69 -14.02 -8.06
N LEU A 125 -0.50 -14.46 -7.66
CA LEU A 125 -0.86 -15.88 -7.57
C LEU A 125 -0.90 -16.57 -8.94
N THR A 126 -1.34 -15.84 -9.97
CA THR A 126 -1.34 -16.33 -11.37
C THR A 126 0.03 -16.23 -12.04
N GLY A 127 1.01 -15.61 -11.37
CA GLY A 127 2.39 -15.53 -11.82
C GLY A 127 3.22 -16.78 -11.54
N ALA A 128 2.72 -17.72 -10.73
CA ALA A 128 3.37 -18.99 -10.47
C ALA A 128 3.29 -19.93 -11.69
N VAL A 129 4.15 -20.96 -11.70
CA VAL A 129 4.07 -22.06 -12.67
C VAL A 129 2.64 -22.65 -12.63
N PRO A 130 1.99 -22.94 -13.78
CA PRO A 130 0.58 -23.35 -13.83
C PRO A 130 0.19 -24.48 -12.86
N GLU A 131 1.08 -25.45 -12.63
CA GLU A 131 0.87 -26.57 -11.69
C GLU A 131 0.92 -26.17 -10.20
N LYS A 132 1.49 -25.00 -9.89
CA LYS A 132 1.65 -24.45 -8.54
C LYS A 132 0.68 -23.30 -8.24
N VAL A 133 -0.25 -23.00 -9.15
CA VAL A 133 -1.24 -21.94 -8.92
C VAL A 133 -2.27 -22.45 -7.91
N ASP A 134 -2.35 -21.75 -6.77
CA ASP A 134 -3.42 -21.98 -5.80
C ASP A 134 -4.72 -21.34 -6.30
N HIS A 135 -5.51 -22.12 -7.03
CA HIS A 135 -6.81 -21.69 -7.56
C HIS A 135 -7.81 -21.30 -6.45
N THR A 136 -7.66 -21.81 -5.23
CA THR A 136 -8.50 -21.42 -4.09
C THR A 136 -8.15 -20.02 -3.62
N ALA A 137 -6.86 -19.72 -3.48
CA ALA A 137 -6.39 -18.37 -3.14
C ALA A 137 -6.73 -17.33 -4.23
N VAL A 138 -6.65 -17.71 -5.51
CA VAL A 138 -7.10 -16.86 -6.62
C VAL A 138 -8.61 -16.61 -6.51
N GLY A 139 -9.40 -17.65 -6.24
CA GLY A 139 -10.84 -17.52 -6.03
C GLY A 139 -11.20 -16.59 -4.87
N ALA A 140 -10.49 -16.68 -3.75
CA ALA A 140 -10.68 -15.78 -2.61
C ALA A 140 -10.43 -14.31 -2.98
N ALA A 141 -9.32 -14.02 -3.68
CA ALA A 141 -9.03 -12.66 -4.13
C ALA A 141 -10.09 -12.13 -5.12
N ILE A 142 -10.57 -12.97 -6.03
CA ILE A 142 -11.66 -12.63 -6.95
C ILE A 142 -12.97 -12.33 -6.21
N SER A 143 -13.31 -13.13 -5.20
CA SER A 143 -14.48 -12.87 -4.34
C SER A 143 -14.35 -11.53 -3.61
N THR A 144 -13.16 -11.17 -3.11
CA THR A 144 -12.91 -9.85 -2.50
C THR A 144 -13.12 -8.72 -3.50
N ILE A 145 -12.69 -8.88 -4.76
CA ILE A 145 -12.96 -7.88 -5.80
C ILE A 145 -14.47 -7.75 -6.01
N SER A 146 -15.17 -8.87 -6.21
CA SER A 146 -16.60 -8.87 -6.52
C SER A 146 -17.46 -8.32 -5.38
N SER A 147 -17.11 -8.61 -4.12
CA SER A 147 -17.87 -8.18 -2.94
C SER A 147 -17.80 -6.67 -2.68
N ASN A 148 -16.71 -6.02 -3.11
CA ASN A 148 -16.51 -4.59 -2.88
C ASN A 148 -17.19 -3.70 -3.94
N ILE A 149 -17.45 -4.23 -5.15
CA ILE A 149 -18.03 -3.47 -6.27
C ILE A 149 -19.40 -2.86 -5.98
N PRO A 150 -20.37 -3.56 -5.34
CA PRO A 150 -21.69 -2.97 -5.06
C PRO A 150 -21.62 -1.75 -4.13
N ASN A 151 -20.84 -1.83 -3.05
CA ASN A 151 -20.70 -0.74 -2.09
C ASN A 151 -19.94 0.45 -2.69
N MET A 152 -18.88 0.18 -3.47
CA MET A 152 -18.20 1.20 -4.27
C MET A 152 -19.17 1.91 -5.21
N ALA A 153 -19.95 1.17 -6.01
CA ALA A 153 -20.89 1.75 -6.96
C ALA A 153 -21.98 2.58 -6.27
N LYS A 154 -22.49 2.11 -5.12
CA LYS A 154 -23.42 2.87 -4.29
C LYS A 154 -22.80 4.19 -3.81
N GLY A 155 -21.58 4.16 -3.28
CA GLY A 155 -20.87 5.36 -2.83
C GLY A 155 -20.63 6.36 -3.97
N VAL A 156 -20.15 5.88 -5.13
CA VAL A 156 -19.99 6.69 -6.35
C VAL A 156 -21.30 7.33 -6.77
N LYS A 157 -22.41 6.58 -6.76
CA LYS A 157 -23.74 7.09 -7.11
C LYS A 157 -24.19 8.20 -6.17
N THR A 158 -23.95 8.05 -4.87
CA THR A 158 -24.23 9.10 -3.89
C THR A 158 -23.36 10.33 -4.13
N ILE A 159 -22.05 10.17 -4.33
CA ILE A 159 -21.14 11.29 -4.65
C ILE A 159 -21.62 12.01 -5.91
N ALA A 160 -21.87 11.27 -7.00
CA ALA A 160 -22.26 11.81 -8.28
C ALA A 160 -23.55 12.64 -8.21
N GLY A 161 -24.53 12.26 -7.39
CA GLY A 161 -25.74 13.06 -7.24
C GLY A 161 -25.67 14.16 -6.17
N LEU A 162 -24.64 14.17 -5.32
CA LEU A 162 -24.29 15.32 -4.46
C LEU A 162 -23.39 16.35 -5.16
N MET A 163 -22.73 15.97 -6.26
CA MET A 163 -21.91 16.88 -7.08
C MET A 163 -22.78 17.94 -7.77
N GLU A 164 -22.35 19.19 -7.69
CA GLU A 164 -23.04 20.33 -8.33
C GLU A 164 -22.79 20.36 -9.86
N GLU A 165 -21.61 19.94 -10.30
CA GLU A 165 -21.21 19.93 -11.71
C GLU A 165 -21.68 18.64 -12.41
N GLU A 166 -22.72 18.74 -13.27
CA GLU A 166 -23.27 17.58 -13.99
C GLU A 166 -22.23 16.90 -14.90
N ASP A 167 -21.31 17.66 -15.50
CA ASP A 167 -20.23 17.11 -16.33
C ASP A 167 -19.27 16.23 -15.53
N ARG A 168 -18.91 16.65 -14.31
CA ARG A 168 -18.03 15.86 -13.43
C ARG A 168 -18.76 14.64 -12.87
N SER A 169 -20.04 14.79 -12.50
CA SER A 169 -20.91 13.69 -12.11
C SER A 169 -20.99 12.61 -13.20
N SER A 170 -21.23 13.01 -14.45
CA SER A 170 -21.28 12.11 -15.60
C SER A 170 -19.92 11.43 -15.86
N LYS A 171 -18.81 12.17 -15.81
CA LYS A 171 -17.46 11.62 -15.93
C LYS A 171 -17.16 10.59 -14.84
N LEU A 172 -17.58 10.84 -13.60
CA LEU A 172 -17.40 9.92 -12.47
C LEU A 172 -18.13 8.59 -12.71
N LEU A 173 -19.41 8.67 -13.09
CA LEU A 173 -20.22 7.48 -13.40
C LEU A 173 -19.65 6.71 -14.60
N ASP A 174 -19.18 7.42 -15.63
CA ASP A 174 -18.57 6.79 -16.81
C ASP A 174 -17.25 6.08 -16.49
N ALA A 175 -16.37 6.73 -15.72
CA ALA A 175 -15.12 6.12 -15.22
C ALA A 175 -15.40 4.86 -14.40
N THR A 176 -16.44 4.88 -13.55
CA THR A 176 -16.85 3.74 -12.73
C THR A 176 -17.36 2.57 -13.59
N ARG A 177 -18.16 2.84 -14.63
CA ARG A 177 -18.59 1.78 -15.57
C ARG A 177 -17.41 1.20 -16.35
N LYS A 178 -16.47 2.04 -16.79
CA LYS A 178 -15.23 1.58 -17.44
C LYS A 178 -14.38 0.71 -16.52
N LEU A 179 -14.32 1.04 -15.22
CA LEU A 179 -13.69 0.21 -14.20
C LEU A 179 -14.38 -1.15 -14.07
N CYS A 180 -15.72 -1.20 -13.99
CA CYS A 180 -16.48 -2.45 -13.96
C CYS A 180 -16.16 -3.34 -15.18
N ARG A 181 -16.13 -2.76 -16.39
CA ARG A 181 -15.76 -3.49 -17.62
C ARG A 181 -14.33 -4.00 -17.59
N ALA A 182 -13.38 -3.19 -17.13
CA ALA A 182 -11.98 -3.61 -17.00
C ALA A 182 -11.81 -4.76 -16.00
N ILE A 183 -12.61 -4.78 -14.92
CA ILE A 183 -12.63 -5.89 -13.97
C ILE A 183 -13.19 -7.15 -14.65
N THR A 184 -14.31 -7.05 -15.38
CA THR A 184 -14.87 -8.18 -16.14
C THR A 184 -13.86 -8.76 -17.13
N ASP A 185 -13.16 -7.92 -17.90
CA ASP A 185 -12.08 -8.34 -18.79
C ASP A 185 -10.96 -9.08 -18.05
N MET A 186 -10.54 -8.54 -16.90
CA MET A 186 -9.47 -9.11 -16.09
C MET A 186 -9.88 -10.47 -15.52
N LEU A 187 -11.08 -10.57 -14.95
CA LEU A 187 -11.66 -11.83 -14.45
C LEU A 187 -11.77 -12.88 -15.56
N GLY A 188 -12.16 -12.48 -16.77
CA GLY A 188 -12.16 -13.35 -17.95
C GLY A 188 -10.76 -13.82 -18.34
N SER A 189 -9.75 -12.95 -18.23
CA SER A 189 -8.36 -13.25 -18.60
C SER A 189 -7.66 -14.26 -17.67
N VAL A 190 -8.13 -14.38 -16.42
CA VAL A 190 -7.58 -15.31 -15.42
C VAL A 190 -8.34 -16.64 -15.35
N SER A 191 -9.32 -16.85 -16.23
CA SER A 191 -10.10 -18.09 -16.26
C SER A 191 -9.24 -19.29 -16.67
N PRO A 192 -9.14 -20.34 -15.83
CA PRO A 192 -8.35 -21.52 -16.15
C PRO A 192 -8.88 -22.29 -17.37
N GLY A 193 -10.13 -22.09 -17.78
CA GLY A 193 -10.71 -22.71 -18.97
C GLY A 193 -10.26 -22.09 -20.30
N LYS A 194 -9.69 -20.88 -20.27
CA LYS A 194 -9.20 -20.15 -21.45
C LYS A 194 -7.88 -19.45 -21.11
N PRO A 195 -6.76 -20.19 -21.00
CA PRO A 195 -5.48 -19.62 -20.62
C PRO A 195 -5.06 -18.51 -21.60
N GLN A 196 -4.79 -17.32 -21.06
CA GLN A 196 -4.30 -16.16 -21.82
C GLN A 196 -2.80 -15.97 -21.61
N PRO A 197 -2.09 -15.36 -22.57
CA PRO A 197 -0.72 -14.91 -22.36
C PRO A 197 -0.63 -14.02 -21.11
N ARG A 198 0.41 -14.20 -20.31
CA ARG A 198 0.57 -13.44 -19.06
C ARG A 198 0.50 -11.93 -19.27
N GLN A 199 1.12 -11.43 -20.34
CA GLN A 199 1.12 -10.00 -20.67
C GLN A 199 -0.30 -9.45 -20.84
N THR A 200 -1.21 -10.25 -21.40
CA THR A 200 -2.64 -9.90 -21.53
C THR A 200 -3.29 -9.74 -20.15
N VAL A 201 -3.01 -10.65 -19.20
CA VAL A 201 -3.51 -10.57 -17.82
C VAL A 201 -2.96 -9.33 -17.12
N LEU A 202 -1.66 -9.05 -17.24
CA LEU A 202 -1.03 -7.87 -16.66
C LEU A 202 -1.59 -6.57 -17.24
N ALA A 203 -1.83 -6.54 -18.56
CA ALA A 203 -2.43 -5.39 -19.23
C ALA A 203 -3.89 -5.18 -18.81
N ALA A 204 -4.68 -6.26 -18.67
CA ALA A 204 -6.06 -6.18 -18.19
C ALA A 204 -6.12 -5.66 -16.74
N ALA A 205 -5.26 -6.18 -15.85
CA ALA A 205 -5.14 -5.65 -14.50
C ALA A 205 -4.65 -4.19 -14.47
N GLY A 206 -3.70 -3.82 -15.33
CA GLY A 206 -3.26 -2.43 -15.47
C GLY A 206 -4.40 -1.47 -15.84
N ARG A 207 -5.34 -1.87 -16.71
CA ARG A 207 -6.53 -1.07 -17.04
C ARG A 207 -7.45 -0.87 -15.84
N VAL A 208 -7.56 -1.85 -14.94
CA VAL A 208 -8.30 -1.69 -13.67
C VAL A 208 -7.69 -0.53 -12.89
N GLY A 209 -6.35 -0.50 -12.74
CA GLY A 209 -5.64 0.61 -12.09
C GLY A 209 -5.87 1.97 -12.75
N ASP A 210 -5.80 2.04 -14.08
CA ASP A 210 -5.98 3.29 -14.81
C ASP A 210 -7.38 3.89 -14.59
N PHE A 211 -8.44 3.06 -14.64
CA PHE A 211 -9.81 3.53 -14.39
C PHE A 211 -10.10 3.80 -12.92
N SER A 212 -9.52 3.04 -11.99
CA SER A 212 -9.55 3.37 -10.56
C SER A 212 -8.93 4.73 -10.28
N HIS A 213 -7.79 5.04 -10.94
CA HIS A 213 -7.14 6.33 -10.83
C HIS A 213 -7.98 7.46 -11.44
N ALA A 214 -8.54 7.27 -12.63
CA ALA A 214 -9.44 8.25 -13.25
C ALA A 214 -10.68 8.54 -12.38
N MET A 215 -11.20 7.52 -11.70
CA MET A 215 -12.31 7.67 -10.76
C MET A 215 -11.89 8.52 -9.55
N ILE A 216 -10.78 8.20 -8.89
CA ILE A 216 -10.26 8.98 -7.74
C ILE A 216 -9.92 10.41 -8.15
N GLN A 217 -9.31 10.64 -9.32
CA GLN A 217 -9.05 12.00 -9.83
C GLN A 217 -10.32 12.81 -10.13
N THR A 218 -11.46 12.16 -10.34
CA THR A 218 -12.73 12.87 -10.53
C THR A 218 -13.37 13.21 -9.18
N ILE A 219 -13.19 12.33 -8.18
CA ILE A 219 -13.68 12.44 -6.81
C ILE A 219 -12.87 13.47 -6.00
N GLU A 220 -11.54 13.36 -6.05
CA GLU A 220 -10.56 14.23 -5.39
C GLU A 220 -10.05 15.24 -6.41
N GLN A 221 -9.79 16.49 -6.03
CA GLN A 221 -9.07 17.43 -6.91
C GLN A 221 -7.67 16.86 -7.21
N PRO A 222 -7.09 17.12 -8.40
CA PRO A 222 -5.84 16.49 -8.82
C PRO A 222 -4.71 16.82 -7.83
N ASP A 223 -4.22 15.78 -7.16
CA ASP A 223 -3.04 15.84 -6.29
C ASP A 223 -1.80 15.33 -7.03
N ASP A 224 -0.63 15.74 -6.56
CA ASP A 224 0.72 15.55 -7.14
C ASP A 224 1.22 14.08 -7.06
N ARG A 225 0.31 13.14 -6.82
CA ARG A 225 0.49 11.68 -6.58
C ARG A 225 1.00 10.89 -7.80
N ALA A 226 1.43 11.57 -8.86
CA ALA A 226 2.01 10.96 -10.06
C ALA A 226 3.42 10.37 -9.84
N ARG A 227 4.05 10.61 -8.68
CA ARG A 227 5.44 10.20 -8.39
C ARG A 227 5.61 8.69 -8.15
N ASP A 228 4.63 8.03 -7.54
CA ASP A 228 4.68 6.59 -7.21
C ASP A 228 4.86 5.70 -8.46
N PHE A 229 4.06 5.97 -9.50
CA PHE A 229 4.13 5.23 -10.76
C PHE A 229 5.46 5.48 -11.49
N GLN A 230 6.01 6.69 -11.38
CA GLN A 230 7.27 7.03 -12.02
C GLN A 230 8.45 6.25 -11.42
N LEU A 231 8.45 5.99 -10.11
CA LEU A 231 9.49 5.18 -9.46
C LEU A 231 9.44 3.71 -9.92
N ALA A 232 8.25 3.11 -10.03
CA ALA A 232 8.12 1.75 -10.57
C ALA A 232 8.59 1.67 -12.04
N LYS A 233 8.39 2.74 -12.82
CA LYS A 233 8.90 2.83 -14.19
C LYS A 233 10.43 2.90 -14.24
N ASN A 234 11.07 3.59 -13.30
CA ASN A 234 12.53 3.62 -13.19
C ASN A 234 13.10 2.22 -12.94
N VAL A 235 12.46 1.42 -12.08
CA VAL A 235 12.84 0.01 -11.86
C VAL A 235 12.71 -0.81 -13.15
N ALA A 236 11.66 -0.59 -13.94
CA ALA A 236 11.48 -1.25 -15.23
C ALA A 236 12.56 -0.87 -16.25
N THR A 237 12.92 0.40 -16.36
CA THR A 237 14.00 0.88 -17.23
C THR A 237 15.36 0.31 -16.83
N GLY A 238 15.69 0.32 -15.53
CA GLY A 238 16.90 -0.30 -15.02
C GLY A 238 16.95 -1.80 -15.30
N THR A 239 15.83 -2.49 -15.15
CA THR A 239 15.74 -3.93 -15.42
C THR A 239 15.89 -4.25 -16.91
N ALA A 240 15.34 -3.43 -17.81
CA ALA A 240 15.53 -3.61 -19.24
C ALA A 240 17.02 -3.51 -19.63
N HIS A 241 17.74 -2.54 -19.06
CA HIS A 241 19.19 -2.43 -19.22
C HIS A 241 19.94 -3.64 -18.64
N LEU A 242 19.55 -4.11 -17.45
CA LEU A 242 20.10 -5.32 -16.83
C LEU A 242 19.94 -6.57 -17.72
N VAL A 243 18.76 -6.77 -18.31
CA VAL A 243 18.47 -7.91 -19.20
C VAL A 243 19.33 -7.85 -20.47
N LEU A 244 19.56 -6.66 -21.03
CA LEU A 244 20.46 -6.48 -22.17
C LEU A 244 21.90 -6.88 -21.80
N LYS A 245 22.38 -6.47 -20.63
CA LYS A 245 23.70 -6.88 -20.13
C LYS A 245 23.78 -8.38 -19.84
N ALA A 246 22.71 -8.99 -19.32
CA ALA A 246 22.65 -10.43 -19.09
C ALA A 246 22.76 -11.24 -20.39
N LYS A 247 22.19 -10.74 -21.49
CA LYS A 247 22.37 -11.35 -22.81
C LYS A 247 23.80 -11.23 -23.34
N ALA A 248 24.47 -10.11 -23.08
CA ALA A 248 25.87 -9.93 -23.44
C ALA A 248 26.81 -10.84 -22.62
N VAL A 249 26.43 -11.15 -21.37
CA VAL A 249 27.12 -12.17 -20.55
C VAL A 249 26.83 -13.57 -21.10
N SER A 250 25.57 -13.88 -21.40
CA SER A 250 25.17 -15.22 -21.85
C SER A 250 25.75 -15.60 -23.21
N SER A 251 26.00 -14.64 -24.11
CA SER A 251 26.68 -14.88 -25.40
C SER A 251 28.17 -15.22 -25.26
N LYS A 252 28.76 -14.97 -24.09
CA LYS A 252 30.16 -15.26 -23.76
C LYS A 252 30.32 -16.49 -22.86
N CYS A 253 29.24 -17.21 -22.57
CA CYS A 253 29.30 -18.47 -21.83
C CYS A 253 29.81 -19.60 -22.74
N ASP A 254 30.73 -20.43 -22.23
CA ASP A 254 31.34 -21.53 -22.99
C ASP A 254 30.37 -22.70 -23.25
N GLN A 255 29.34 -22.85 -22.40
CA GLN A 255 28.42 -24.00 -22.42
C GLN A 255 26.97 -23.56 -22.64
N GLN A 256 26.28 -24.21 -23.58
CA GLN A 256 24.85 -23.97 -23.88
C GLN A 256 23.94 -24.05 -22.64
N PRO A 257 24.09 -25.03 -21.72
CA PRO A 257 23.24 -25.10 -20.53
C PRO A 257 23.42 -23.91 -19.57
N LEU A 258 24.64 -23.36 -19.50
CA LEU A 258 24.95 -22.19 -18.66
C LEU A 258 24.43 -20.89 -19.30
N GLN A 259 24.52 -20.78 -20.63
CA GLN A 259 23.87 -19.71 -21.39
C GLN A 259 22.36 -19.70 -21.17
N ASP A 260 21.70 -20.84 -21.33
CA ASP A 260 20.25 -20.99 -21.17
C ASP A 260 19.82 -20.64 -19.73
N LYS A 261 20.64 -20.98 -18.73
CA LYS A 261 20.40 -20.63 -17.33
C LYS A 261 20.40 -19.12 -17.09
N VAL A 262 21.39 -18.39 -17.61
CA VAL A 262 21.46 -16.92 -17.48
C VAL A 262 20.29 -16.25 -18.21
N ILE A 263 19.93 -16.74 -19.40
CA ILE A 263 18.77 -16.22 -20.16
C ILE A 263 17.46 -16.47 -19.41
N HIS A 264 17.31 -17.64 -18.79
CA HIS A 264 16.15 -17.97 -17.98
C HIS A 264 16.02 -17.01 -16.78
N SER A 265 17.09 -16.82 -16.02
CA SER A 265 17.10 -15.90 -14.86
C SER A 265 16.87 -14.45 -15.27
N ALA A 266 17.37 -14.01 -16.43
CA ALA A 266 17.11 -12.68 -16.98
C ALA A 266 15.63 -12.51 -17.38
N THR A 267 15.04 -13.54 -17.98
CA THR A 267 13.62 -13.56 -18.36
C THR A 267 12.72 -13.54 -17.12
N GLN A 268 13.10 -14.27 -16.06
CA GLN A 268 12.39 -14.23 -14.78
C GLN A 268 12.46 -12.85 -14.11
N CYS A 269 13.60 -12.16 -14.18
CA CYS A 269 13.76 -10.80 -13.68
C CYS A 269 12.88 -9.79 -14.45
N ALA A 270 12.86 -9.87 -15.78
CA ALA A 270 11.97 -9.07 -16.64
C ALA A 270 10.49 -9.29 -16.29
N PHE A 271 10.11 -10.54 -16.05
CA PHE A 271 8.77 -10.94 -15.69
C PHE A 271 8.34 -10.41 -14.32
N ALA A 272 9.17 -10.60 -13.29
CA ALA A 272 8.92 -10.07 -11.95
C ALA A 272 8.75 -8.54 -11.97
N THR A 273 9.54 -7.86 -12.80
CA THR A 273 9.46 -6.40 -12.95
C THR A 273 8.20 -5.96 -13.67
N SER A 274 7.76 -6.69 -14.69
CA SER A 274 6.46 -6.43 -15.35
C SER A 274 5.29 -6.60 -14.38
N GLN A 275 5.37 -7.58 -13.47
CA GLN A 275 4.39 -7.75 -12.39
C GLN A 275 4.44 -6.58 -11.41
N LEU A 276 5.63 -6.14 -10.99
CA LEU A 276 5.81 -4.97 -10.12
C LEU A 276 5.15 -3.72 -10.73
N VAL A 277 5.38 -3.45 -12.01
CA VAL A 277 4.77 -2.30 -12.70
C VAL A 277 3.24 -2.43 -12.75
N ALA A 278 2.71 -3.61 -13.08
CA ALA A 278 1.27 -3.83 -13.08
C ALA A 278 0.67 -3.65 -11.68
N CYS A 279 1.32 -4.19 -10.63
CA CYS A 279 0.91 -3.99 -9.24
C CYS A 279 0.95 -2.50 -8.87
N ALA A 280 2.05 -1.79 -9.15
CA ALA A 280 2.20 -0.37 -8.88
C ALA A 280 1.09 0.46 -9.54
N ARG A 281 0.74 0.17 -10.80
CA ARG A 281 -0.37 0.84 -11.50
C ARG A 281 -1.72 0.64 -10.83
N VAL A 282 -1.97 -0.57 -10.34
CA VAL A 282 -3.24 -0.93 -9.69
C VAL A 282 -3.35 -0.28 -8.31
N VAL A 283 -2.25 -0.20 -7.56
CA VAL A 283 -2.27 0.25 -6.16
C VAL A 283 -1.91 1.72 -5.97
N ALA A 284 -1.31 2.38 -6.97
CA ALA A 284 -0.94 3.80 -6.92
C ALA A 284 -2.08 4.73 -6.44
N PRO A 285 -3.33 4.64 -6.93
CA PRO A 285 -4.39 5.55 -6.47
C PRO A 285 -4.77 5.37 -5.00
N THR A 286 -4.36 4.27 -4.36
CA THR A 286 -4.73 3.92 -2.98
C THR A 286 -3.52 3.48 -2.15
N ILE A 287 -2.33 3.98 -2.49
CA ILE A 287 -1.06 3.57 -1.86
C ILE A 287 -0.97 3.91 -0.37
N GLU A 288 -1.81 4.81 0.13
CA GLU A 288 -1.93 5.08 1.57
C GLU A 288 -2.49 3.89 2.35
N SER A 289 -3.21 2.97 1.68
CA SER A 289 -3.74 1.77 2.30
C SER A 289 -2.61 0.77 2.58
N PRO A 290 -2.45 0.28 3.82
CA PRO A 290 -1.41 -0.68 4.16
C PRO A 290 -1.47 -1.97 3.34
N ALA A 291 -2.67 -2.43 2.95
CA ALA A 291 -2.83 -3.62 2.10
C ALA A 291 -2.19 -3.43 0.72
N CYS A 292 -2.33 -2.24 0.13
CA CYS A 292 -1.69 -1.85 -1.13
C CYS A 292 -0.16 -1.77 -0.97
N GLN A 293 0.32 -1.17 0.11
CA GLN A 293 1.75 -1.07 0.43
C GLN A 293 2.41 -2.43 0.58
N GLU A 294 1.72 -3.37 1.23
CA GLU A 294 2.20 -4.74 1.41
C GLU A 294 2.35 -5.46 0.07
N GLN A 295 1.35 -5.38 -0.82
CA GLN A 295 1.44 -6.02 -2.14
C GLN A 295 2.58 -5.44 -2.98
N LEU A 296 2.77 -4.12 -2.95
CA LEU A 296 3.83 -3.47 -3.70
C LEU A 296 5.22 -3.81 -3.13
N THR A 297 5.34 -3.83 -1.81
CA THR A 297 6.56 -4.24 -1.11
C THR A 297 6.94 -5.68 -1.43
N GLU A 298 5.97 -6.58 -1.48
CA GLU A 298 6.21 -7.99 -1.81
C GLU A 298 6.62 -8.16 -3.28
N ALA A 299 5.96 -7.46 -4.21
CA ALA A 299 6.37 -7.44 -5.61
C ALA A 299 7.81 -6.91 -5.79
N ALA A 300 8.17 -5.86 -5.05
CA ALA A 300 9.52 -5.31 -5.07
C ALA A 300 10.57 -6.31 -4.55
N LYS A 301 10.27 -7.01 -3.44
CA LYS A 301 11.14 -8.08 -2.93
C LYS A 301 11.33 -9.22 -3.93
N GLN A 302 10.29 -9.57 -4.70
CA GLN A 302 10.42 -10.58 -5.75
C GLN A 302 11.37 -10.16 -6.86
N VAL A 303 11.35 -8.87 -7.26
CA VAL A 303 12.32 -8.31 -8.22
C VAL A 303 13.74 -8.38 -7.64
N ALA A 304 13.95 -7.96 -6.38
CA ALA A 304 15.26 -8.04 -5.73
C ALA A 304 15.84 -9.46 -5.78
N ARG A 305 15.04 -10.47 -5.40
CA ARG A 305 15.46 -11.88 -5.44
C ARG A 305 15.78 -12.36 -6.85
N ALA A 306 15.02 -11.92 -7.86
CA ALA A 306 15.28 -12.29 -9.26
C ALA A 306 16.59 -11.66 -9.78
N VAL A 307 16.90 -10.43 -9.38
CA VAL A 307 18.18 -9.75 -9.70
C VAL A 307 19.35 -10.49 -9.03
N GLU A 308 19.24 -10.83 -7.75
CA GLU A 308 20.26 -11.59 -7.02
C GLU A 308 20.51 -12.97 -7.66
N GLN A 309 19.43 -13.68 -8.03
CA GLN A 309 19.53 -14.97 -8.70
C GLN A 309 20.21 -14.86 -10.07
N LEU A 310 19.88 -13.83 -10.85
CA LEU A 310 20.52 -13.55 -12.13
C LEU A 310 22.03 -13.29 -11.96
N LEU A 311 22.43 -12.48 -10.98
CA LEU A 311 23.84 -12.22 -10.70
C LEU A 311 24.59 -13.51 -10.34
N LYS A 312 24.01 -14.32 -9.45
CA LYS A 312 24.59 -15.60 -9.04
C LYS A 312 24.74 -16.56 -10.22
N ASP A 313 23.73 -16.66 -11.08
CA ASP A 313 23.80 -17.52 -12.25
C ASP A 313 24.80 -17.00 -13.28
N ALA A 314 24.93 -15.69 -13.46
CA ALA A 314 25.92 -15.07 -14.34
C ALA A 314 27.36 -15.31 -13.86
N GLU A 315 27.63 -15.15 -12.57
CA GLU A 315 28.95 -15.38 -11.97
C GLU A 315 29.40 -16.85 -12.08
N LEU A 316 28.47 -17.80 -11.91
CA LEU A 316 28.78 -19.22 -12.04
C LEU A 316 28.93 -19.67 -13.49
N SER A 317 28.32 -18.95 -14.43
CA SER A 317 28.20 -19.36 -15.83
C SER A 317 29.24 -18.74 -16.76
N CYS A 318 29.75 -17.55 -16.43
CA CYS A 318 30.64 -16.78 -17.30
C CYS A 318 31.98 -16.47 -16.62
N LYS A 319 33.09 -16.68 -17.32
CA LYS A 319 34.44 -16.36 -16.86
C LYS A 319 34.93 -14.97 -17.28
N ASP A 320 34.17 -14.27 -18.13
CA ASP A 320 34.52 -12.91 -18.57
C ASP A 320 34.18 -11.89 -17.48
N GLU A 321 35.19 -11.55 -16.67
CA GLU A 321 35.06 -10.63 -15.54
C GLU A 321 34.50 -9.26 -15.96
N LYS A 322 34.81 -8.78 -17.17
CA LYS A 322 34.33 -7.48 -17.65
C LYS A 322 32.82 -7.48 -17.88
N SER A 323 32.27 -8.50 -18.56
CA SER A 323 30.83 -8.59 -18.78
C SER A 323 30.05 -8.87 -17.50
N VAL A 324 30.61 -9.65 -16.57
CA VAL A 324 30.00 -9.88 -15.25
C VAL A 324 30.03 -8.60 -14.41
N HIS A 325 31.07 -7.77 -14.50
CA HIS A 325 31.14 -6.48 -13.83
C HIS A 325 30.10 -5.49 -14.36
N ASP A 326 29.98 -5.34 -15.69
CA ASP A 326 28.93 -4.53 -16.33
C ASP A 326 27.50 -4.95 -15.87
N LEU A 327 27.28 -6.26 -15.68
CA LEU A 327 26.01 -6.79 -15.18
C LEU A 327 25.78 -6.39 -13.72
N LYS A 328 26.81 -6.46 -12.88
CA LYS A 328 26.75 -6.03 -11.47
C LYS A 328 26.41 -4.55 -11.34
N ASP A 329 27.00 -3.69 -12.18
CA ASP A 329 26.69 -2.26 -12.19
C ASP A 329 25.23 -1.99 -12.56
N ALA A 330 24.73 -2.68 -13.59
CA ALA A 330 23.32 -2.60 -13.99
C ALA A 330 22.39 -3.10 -12.88
N ALA A 331 22.76 -4.20 -12.20
CA ALA A 331 21.99 -4.72 -11.08
C ALA A 331 21.98 -3.74 -9.90
N GLY A 332 23.11 -3.10 -9.61
CA GLY A 332 23.21 -2.05 -8.59
C GLY A 332 22.35 -0.82 -8.88
N GLN A 333 22.08 -0.50 -10.16
CA GLN A 333 21.10 0.54 -10.52
C GLN A 333 19.66 0.09 -10.21
N VAL A 334 19.32 -1.16 -10.52
CA VAL A 334 18.00 -1.73 -10.19
C VAL A 334 17.77 -1.77 -8.69
N SER A 335 18.76 -2.23 -7.90
CA SER A 335 18.68 -2.27 -6.44
C SER A 335 18.50 -0.88 -5.82
N ARG A 336 19.19 0.14 -6.36
CA ARG A 336 18.99 1.54 -5.94
C ARG A 336 17.57 2.03 -6.24
N ALA A 337 17.10 1.87 -7.47
CA ALA A 337 15.73 2.25 -7.85
C ALA A 337 14.66 1.53 -7.00
N LEU A 338 14.90 0.27 -6.65
CA LEU A 338 14.02 -0.51 -5.78
C LEU A 338 14.02 0.01 -4.34
N THR A 339 15.18 0.42 -3.84
CA THR A 339 15.33 1.02 -2.50
C THR A 339 14.61 2.36 -2.44
N ASP A 340 14.75 3.19 -3.48
CA ASP A 340 14.04 4.47 -3.59
C ASP A 340 12.51 4.27 -3.59
N LEU A 341 12.02 3.29 -4.36
CA LEU A 341 10.61 2.91 -4.37
C LEU A 341 10.13 2.43 -2.99
N LEU A 342 10.87 1.52 -2.35
CA LEU A 342 10.50 0.98 -1.03
C LEU A 342 10.54 2.03 0.08
N ASN A 343 11.48 2.96 0.01
CA ASN A 343 11.53 4.09 0.93
C ASN A 343 10.29 4.96 0.73
N HIS A 344 9.98 5.34 -0.51
CA HIS A 344 8.79 6.13 -0.82
C HIS A 344 7.48 5.50 -0.29
N ILE A 345 7.31 4.20 -0.47
CA ILE A 345 6.13 3.46 0.03
C ILE A 345 6.03 3.51 1.56
N LYS A 346 7.15 3.36 2.28
CA LYS A 346 7.16 3.29 3.75
C LYS A 346 7.01 4.64 4.42
N THR A 347 7.71 5.65 3.90
CA THR A 347 7.74 6.98 4.51
C THR A 347 6.72 7.93 3.93
N GLY A 348 6.03 7.63 2.82
CA GLY A 348 5.31 8.67 2.09
C GLY A 348 6.20 9.92 1.84
N PRO A 349 5.63 11.03 1.36
CA PRO A 349 6.34 12.31 1.35
C PRO A 349 6.44 12.96 2.75
N GLU A 350 5.42 12.80 3.60
CA GLU A 350 5.26 13.56 4.85
C GLU A 350 5.85 12.87 6.11
N ARG A 351 5.94 11.54 6.10
CA ARG A 351 6.40 10.71 7.24
C ARG A 351 7.94 10.64 7.34
N ALA A 352 8.67 10.99 6.26
CA ALA A 352 10.14 11.01 6.26
C ALA A 352 10.74 12.06 7.21
N GLN A 353 10.20 13.27 7.23
CA GLN A 353 10.69 14.35 8.10
C GLN A 353 10.25 14.19 9.57
N ALA A 354 9.05 13.66 9.81
CA ALA A 354 8.56 13.43 11.18
C ALA A 354 9.27 12.26 11.91
N THR A 355 9.83 11.30 11.17
CA THR A 355 10.46 10.09 11.74
C THR A 355 11.92 10.25 12.11
N GLU A 356 12.68 11.18 11.52
CA GLU A 356 14.04 11.47 11.99
C GLU A 356 13.99 12.14 13.36
N HIS A 357 13.32 13.30 13.48
CA HIS A 357 13.16 14.01 14.76
C HIS A 357 12.57 13.17 15.90
N GLY A 358 11.64 12.26 15.60
CA GLY A 358 11.09 11.32 16.58
C GLY A 358 12.09 10.29 17.09
N LYS A 359 13.00 9.80 16.23
CA LYS A 359 14.04 8.84 16.63
C LYS A 359 15.07 9.46 17.56
N GLU A 360 15.47 10.72 17.33
CA GLU A 360 16.37 11.41 18.26
C GLU A 360 15.69 11.65 19.62
N LEU A 361 14.41 12.02 19.62
CA LEU A 361 13.61 12.20 20.84
C LEU A 361 13.48 10.90 21.64
N ASP A 362 13.08 9.81 20.99
CA ASP A 362 12.97 8.49 21.62
C ASP A 362 14.32 7.99 22.15
N LYS A 363 15.41 8.25 21.41
CA LYS A 363 16.77 7.94 21.85
C LYS A 363 17.14 8.72 23.10
N ILE A 364 16.79 10.01 23.20
CA ILE A 364 17.03 10.84 24.39
C ILE A 364 16.25 10.29 25.59
N ILE A 365 14.94 10.05 25.45
CA ILE A 365 14.09 9.53 26.54
C ILE A 365 14.61 8.16 27.01
N THR A 366 14.83 7.22 26.08
CA THR A 366 15.29 5.86 26.41
C THR A 366 16.69 5.84 27.04
N THR A 367 17.62 6.66 26.55
CA THR A 367 18.99 6.73 27.08
C THR A 367 19.00 7.38 28.46
N THR A 368 18.12 8.35 28.68
CA THR A 368 17.95 9.01 29.98
C THR A 368 17.39 8.04 31.02
N ASP A 369 16.35 7.27 30.69
CA ASP A 369 15.79 6.24 31.57
C ASP A 369 16.83 5.18 31.94
N LYS A 370 17.65 4.76 30.96
CA LYS A 370 18.77 3.85 31.22
C LYS A 370 19.78 4.46 32.19
N LEU A 371 20.16 5.72 32.02
CA LEU A 371 21.10 6.39 32.92
C LEU A 371 20.55 6.54 34.34
N ILE A 372 19.28 6.92 34.49
CA ILE A 372 18.62 7.12 35.78
C ILE A 372 18.50 5.79 36.54
N SER A 373 18.03 4.75 35.85
CA SER A 373 17.82 3.40 36.42
C SER A 373 19.11 2.61 36.63
N TYR A 374 20.21 2.99 35.96
CA TYR A 374 21.49 2.28 36.08
C TYR A 374 22.11 2.44 37.47
N THR A 375 22.46 1.33 38.11
CA THR A 375 23.04 1.26 39.46
C THR A 375 24.42 0.59 39.47
N GLY A 376 25.14 0.63 38.34
CA GLY A 376 26.46 0.03 38.18
C GLY A 376 27.62 1.03 38.19
N SER A 377 28.66 0.78 37.39
CA SER A 377 29.89 1.57 37.35
C SER A 377 29.68 3.00 36.83
N ALA A 378 30.30 3.98 37.49
CA ALA A 378 30.31 5.38 37.03
C ALA A 378 30.83 5.55 35.59
N ASN A 379 31.72 4.66 35.11
CA ASN A 379 32.23 4.69 33.73
C ASN A 379 31.12 4.45 32.69
N GLU A 380 30.18 3.56 32.98
CA GLU A 380 29.04 3.30 32.09
C GLU A 380 28.04 4.44 32.16
N MET A 381 27.82 5.04 33.35
CA MET A 381 27.00 6.26 33.47
C MET A 381 27.56 7.40 32.60
N ILE A 382 28.89 7.61 32.63
CA ILE A 382 29.55 8.64 31.81
C ILE A 382 29.41 8.32 30.32
N ARG A 383 29.49 7.04 29.93
CA ARG A 383 29.26 6.63 28.54
C ARG A 383 27.83 6.95 28.10
N GLN A 384 26.83 6.62 28.91
CA GLN A 384 25.43 6.92 28.61
C GLN A 384 25.17 8.45 28.57
N ALA A 385 25.80 9.23 29.44
CA ALA A 385 25.73 10.69 29.42
C ALA A 385 26.33 11.30 28.14
N LYS A 386 27.40 10.71 27.59
CA LYS A 386 27.96 11.14 26.29
C LYS A 386 27.01 10.84 25.13
N VAL A 387 26.43 9.63 25.08
CA VAL A 387 25.44 9.24 24.07
C VAL A 387 24.20 10.14 24.14
N LEU A 388 23.78 10.48 25.36
CA LEU A 388 22.68 11.40 25.60
C LEU A 388 23.01 12.82 25.11
N ALA A 389 24.21 13.34 25.43
CA ALA A 389 24.65 14.65 24.95
C ALA A 389 24.73 14.75 23.41
N GLU A 390 25.21 13.70 22.74
CA GLU A 390 25.23 13.62 21.28
C GLU A 390 23.81 13.68 20.70
N ALA A 391 22.88 12.88 21.25
CA ALA A 391 21.50 12.84 20.80
C ALA A 391 20.79 14.20 21.01
N THR A 392 21.01 14.83 22.17
CA THR A 392 20.42 16.15 22.47
C THR A 392 20.99 17.26 21.58
N THR A 393 22.29 17.22 21.27
CA THR A 393 22.92 18.19 20.36
C THR A 393 22.37 18.06 18.94
N HIS A 394 22.15 16.82 18.47
CA HIS A 394 21.50 16.57 17.19
C HIS A 394 20.07 17.12 17.16
N LEU A 395 19.28 16.89 18.22
CA LEU A 395 17.91 17.40 18.31
C LEU A 395 17.84 18.94 18.29
N VAL A 396 18.70 19.62 19.07
CA VAL A 396 18.80 21.09 19.08
C VAL A 396 19.29 21.63 17.73
N GLY A 397 20.25 20.95 17.10
CA GLY A 397 20.72 21.27 15.75
C GLY A 397 19.60 21.15 14.70
N ASN A 398 18.79 20.11 14.81
CA ASN A 398 17.63 19.85 13.97
C ASN A 398 16.54 20.92 14.13
N TRP A 399 16.20 21.31 15.37
CA TRP A 399 15.30 22.45 15.62
C TRP A 399 15.83 23.76 15.04
N ARG A 400 17.15 23.96 15.05
CA ARG A 400 17.80 25.14 14.48
C ARG A 400 17.91 25.09 12.95
N TYR A 401 17.98 23.91 12.35
CA TYR A 401 18.01 23.74 10.89
C TYR A 401 16.61 23.94 10.28
N LEU A 402 15.57 23.37 10.89
CA LEU A 402 14.17 23.61 10.51
C LEU A 402 13.82 25.10 10.53
N PHE A 403 14.44 25.85 11.46
CA PHE A 403 14.34 27.30 11.57
C PHE A 403 15.00 28.07 10.42
N CYS A 404 16.21 27.67 9.98
CA CYS A 404 16.88 28.31 8.84
C CYS A 404 16.09 28.16 7.53
N ILE A 405 15.35 27.05 7.35
CA ILE A 405 14.48 26.85 6.18
C ILE A 405 13.31 27.84 6.18
N PHE A 406 12.74 28.15 7.36
CA PHE A 406 11.67 29.14 7.49
C PHE A 406 12.16 30.58 7.24
N ASP A 407 13.38 30.94 7.63
CA ASP A 407 13.95 32.29 7.42
C ASP A 407 14.54 32.50 6.00
N CYS A 408 14.89 31.44 5.26
CA CYS A 408 15.58 31.56 3.96
C CYS A 408 14.68 31.66 2.71
N GLY A 409 13.35 31.72 2.84
CA GLY A 409 12.47 32.13 1.73
C GLY A 409 12.65 31.38 0.40
N HIS A 410 12.87 30.06 0.43
CA HIS A 410 12.99 29.25 -0.80
C HIS A 410 11.67 28.51 -1.08
N SER A 411 10.93 29.01 -2.07
CA SER A 411 9.80 28.39 -2.81
C SER A 411 8.88 27.49 -1.99
N ILE A 412 8.05 28.05 -1.12
CA ILE A 412 6.60 28.28 -1.36
C ILE A 412 6.01 27.39 -2.47
N LEU A 413 5.79 26.11 -2.20
CA LEU A 413 4.65 25.42 -2.82
C LEU A 413 4.04 24.33 -1.94
N ASP A 414 4.79 23.69 -1.04
CA ASP A 414 4.23 22.62 -0.18
C ASP A 414 3.71 23.08 1.20
N CYS A 415 3.90 24.35 1.58
CA CYS A 415 3.38 24.88 2.86
C CYS A 415 2.10 25.71 2.72
N VAL A 416 1.55 25.85 1.51
CA VAL A 416 0.53 26.85 1.18
C VAL A 416 -0.87 26.53 1.75
N GLN A 417 -1.15 25.31 2.21
CA GLN A 417 -2.51 25.01 2.70
C GLN A 417 -2.74 25.34 4.20
N VAL A 418 -1.69 25.46 5.02
CA VAL A 418 -1.84 25.66 6.48
C VAL A 418 -1.66 27.12 6.90
N THR A 419 -1.07 27.97 6.04
CA THR A 419 -0.77 29.37 6.37
C THR A 419 -1.94 30.34 6.16
N HIS A 420 -3.04 29.94 5.50
CA HIS A 420 -4.18 30.84 5.29
C HIS A 420 -5.19 30.91 6.45
N ILE A 421 -4.98 30.16 7.54
CA ILE A 421 -5.88 30.15 8.72
C ILE A 421 -5.19 30.63 10.00
N ARG A 422 -3.85 30.68 10.04
CA ARG A 422 -3.09 31.15 11.21
C ARG A 422 -2.77 32.65 11.07
N GLY A 423 -3.10 33.43 12.10
CA GLY A 423 -2.56 34.78 12.25
C GLY A 423 -1.06 34.74 12.51
N GLU A 424 -0.30 35.68 11.94
CA GLU A 424 1.17 35.80 12.07
C GLU A 424 1.65 35.76 13.53
N ALA A 425 0.82 36.18 14.49
CA ALA A 425 1.11 36.18 15.92
C ALA A 425 1.22 34.78 16.56
N ASP A 426 0.47 33.78 16.09
CA ASP A 426 0.42 32.44 16.70
C ASP A 426 1.67 31.62 16.33
N VAL A 427 2.14 31.79 15.08
CA VAL A 427 3.39 31.19 14.58
C VAL A 427 4.62 31.81 15.27
N GLN A 428 4.57 33.12 15.57
CA GLN A 428 5.65 33.81 16.28
C GLN A 428 5.75 33.39 17.76
N SER A 429 4.61 33.17 18.43
CA SER A 429 4.56 32.67 19.81
C SER A 429 5.10 31.23 19.93
N GLU A 430 4.69 30.32 19.05
CA GLU A 430 5.23 28.96 18.98
C GLU A 430 6.75 28.96 18.70
N LYS A 431 7.23 29.88 17.84
CA LYS A 431 8.66 30.08 17.54
C LYS A 431 9.46 30.52 18.76
N GLU A 432 8.97 31.49 19.53
CA GLU A 432 9.63 31.97 20.75
C GLU A 432 9.64 30.92 21.87
N HIS A 433 8.56 30.16 22.01
CA HIS A 433 8.48 29.06 22.97
C HIS A 433 9.49 27.96 22.64
N LEU A 434 9.57 27.53 21.38
CA LEU A 434 10.49 26.47 20.94
C LEU A 434 11.96 26.90 21.07
N LEU A 435 12.29 28.16 20.77
CA LEU A 435 13.62 28.73 20.99
C LEU A 435 14.01 28.74 22.48
N THR A 436 13.07 29.10 23.35
CA THR A 436 13.30 29.10 24.80
C THR A 436 13.51 27.68 25.32
N ALA A 437 12.73 26.72 24.82
CA ALA A 437 12.84 25.32 25.21
C ALA A 437 14.14 24.67 24.67
N ALA A 438 14.57 25.02 23.46
CA ALA A 438 15.84 24.56 22.89
C ALA A 438 17.05 25.09 23.69
N LYS A 439 17.01 26.36 24.13
CA LYS A 439 18.04 26.93 25.02
C LYS A 439 18.08 26.21 26.37
N ARG A 440 16.91 26.02 27.00
CA ARG A 440 16.79 25.24 28.25
C ARG A 440 17.36 23.83 28.11
N LEU A 441 17.10 23.17 26.99
CA LEU A 441 17.63 21.83 26.71
C LEU A 441 19.16 21.83 26.55
N ALA A 442 19.72 22.82 25.86
CA ALA A 442 21.16 22.98 25.72
C ALA A 442 21.86 23.26 27.07
N ASP A 443 21.25 24.10 27.92
CA ASP A 443 21.76 24.42 29.25
C ASP A 443 21.72 23.19 30.18
N ALA A 444 20.61 22.44 30.17
CA ALA A 444 20.50 21.18 30.93
C ALA A 444 21.54 20.14 30.47
N THR A 445 21.77 20.03 29.16
CA THR A 445 22.80 19.14 28.58
C THR A 445 24.19 19.54 29.02
N THR A 446 24.49 20.84 29.09
CA THR A 446 25.77 21.35 29.55
C THR A 446 26.02 20.99 31.02
N ARG A 447 25.03 21.21 31.89
CA ARG A 447 25.11 20.81 33.32
C ARG A 447 25.30 19.30 33.49
N MET A 448 24.64 18.49 32.66
CA MET A 448 24.81 17.04 32.66
C MET A 448 26.24 16.63 32.26
N ILE A 449 26.83 17.26 31.24
CA ILE A 449 28.22 16.99 30.82
C ILE A 449 29.20 17.37 31.93
N GLU A 450 28.96 18.48 32.64
CA GLU A 450 29.77 18.90 33.79
C GLU A 450 29.70 17.89 34.94
N ALA A 451 28.49 17.42 35.28
CA ALA A 451 28.31 16.36 36.27
C ALA A 451 28.99 15.05 35.85
N ALA A 452 28.95 14.70 34.56
CA ALA A 452 29.64 13.53 34.03
C ALA A 452 31.18 13.66 34.12
N LYS A 453 31.73 14.86 33.91
CA LYS A 453 33.16 15.15 34.10
C LYS A 453 33.56 15.05 35.59
N ALA A 454 32.72 15.52 36.50
CA ALA A 454 32.94 15.39 37.93
C ALA A 454 32.92 13.92 38.40
N CYS A 455 32.01 13.10 37.83
CA CYS A 455 32.02 11.64 38.02
C CYS A 455 33.28 10.99 37.46
N ALA A 456 33.80 11.45 36.31
CA ALA A 456 35.02 10.92 35.72
C ALA A 456 36.27 11.20 36.58
N GLY A 457 36.30 12.35 37.25
CA GLY A 457 37.38 12.72 38.17
C GLY A 457 37.38 11.91 39.47
N VAL A 458 36.20 11.52 39.97
CA VAL A 458 36.06 10.72 41.21
C VAL A 458 34.93 9.68 41.05
N PRO A 459 35.23 8.49 40.48
CA PRO A 459 34.21 7.49 40.11
C PRO A 459 33.39 6.92 41.26
N ASP A 460 33.99 6.76 42.45
CA ASP A 460 33.34 6.14 43.62
C ASP A 460 32.52 7.14 44.46
N ASN A 461 32.48 8.41 44.06
CA ASN A 461 31.73 9.43 44.79
C ASN A 461 30.23 9.34 44.47
N VAL A 462 29.47 8.78 45.42
CA VAL A 462 28.01 8.66 45.36
C VAL A 462 27.32 10.01 45.12
N SER A 463 27.85 11.11 45.69
CA SER A 463 27.27 12.44 45.49
C SER A 463 27.37 12.91 44.04
N HIS A 464 28.51 12.65 43.37
CA HIS A 464 28.68 12.98 41.95
C HIS A 464 27.76 12.10 41.08
N GLN A 465 27.64 10.81 41.39
CA GLN A 465 26.74 9.90 40.67
C GLN A 465 25.26 10.33 40.79
N VAL A 466 24.83 10.76 41.99
CA VAL A 466 23.50 11.30 42.23
C VAL A 466 23.28 12.63 41.47
N ALA A 467 24.28 13.51 41.47
CA ALA A 467 24.23 14.76 40.72
C ALA A 467 24.11 14.53 39.20
N LEU A 468 24.81 13.53 38.66
CA LEU A 468 24.69 13.14 37.25
C LEU A 468 23.28 12.62 36.90
N LYS A 469 22.68 11.82 37.79
CA LYS A 469 21.29 11.35 37.60
C LYS A 469 20.29 12.50 37.66
N ALA A 470 20.45 13.43 38.59
CA ALA A 470 19.61 14.62 38.69
C ALA A 470 19.74 15.51 37.45
N ALA A 471 20.96 15.74 36.96
CA ALA A 471 21.17 16.53 35.74
C ALA A 471 20.59 15.85 34.48
N ALA A 472 20.50 14.52 34.45
CA ALA A 472 19.84 13.80 33.37
C ALA A 472 18.31 13.86 33.47
N GLU A 473 17.74 13.83 34.67
CA GLU A 473 16.32 14.12 34.89
C GLU A 473 15.94 15.53 34.42
N ASP A 474 16.81 16.52 34.63
CA ASP A 474 16.66 17.87 34.07
C ASP A 474 16.67 17.86 32.53
N VAL A 475 17.53 17.05 31.90
CA VAL A 475 17.54 16.89 30.43
C VAL A 475 16.25 16.23 29.94
N ARG A 476 15.73 15.23 30.66
CA ARG A 476 14.45 14.57 30.35
C ARG A 476 13.30 15.56 30.39
N THR A 477 13.15 16.29 31.50
CA THR A 477 12.08 17.28 31.68
C THR A 477 12.16 18.40 30.64
N ALA A 478 13.35 18.97 30.41
CA ALA A 478 13.55 19.98 29.36
C ALA A 478 13.24 19.45 27.96
N THR A 479 13.58 18.18 27.67
CA THR A 479 13.27 17.53 26.40
C THR A 479 11.76 17.30 26.25
N THR A 480 11.08 16.82 27.29
CA THR A 480 9.64 16.58 27.27
C THR A 480 8.85 17.89 27.12
N GLU A 481 9.24 18.96 27.81
CA GLU A 481 8.64 20.29 27.65
C GLU A 481 8.87 20.84 26.24
N ALA A 482 10.10 20.76 25.73
CA ALA A 482 10.44 21.25 24.40
C ALA A 482 9.77 20.46 23.27
N ALA A 483 9.55 19.17 23.49
CA ALA A 483 8.97 18.27 22.51
C ALA A 483 7.49 17.99 22.73
N GLU A 484 6.81 18.58 23.72
CA GLU A 484 5.43 18.22 24.07
C GLU A 484 4.49 18.36 22.86
N ALA A 485 4.58 19.48 22.14
CA ALA A 485 3.76 19.73 20.95
C ALA A 485 4.08 18.76 19.79
N GLN A 486 5.33 18.30 19.70
CA GLN A 486 5.78 17.38 18.66
C GLN A 486 5.40 15.93 19.00
N LEU A 487 5.62 15.51 20.24
CA LEU A 487 5.22 14.20 20.76
C LEU A 487 3.70 14.05 20.67
N ARG A 488 2.94 15.10 21.04
CA ARG A 488 1.49 15.12 20.88
C ARG A 488 1.09 14.94 19.42
N ARG A 489 1.69 15.70 18.49
CA ARG A 489 1.46 15.52 17.04
C ARG A 489 1.77 14.10 16.56
N GLN A 490 2.87 13.51 17.02
CA GLN A 490 3.24 12.13 16.67
C GLN A 490 2.23 11.11 17.19
N VAL A 491 1.81 11.23 18.45
CA VAL A 491 0.83 10.32 19.06
C VAL A 491 -0.54 10.47 18.40
N VAL A 492 -0.99 11.70 18.16
CA VAL A 492 -2.25 11.98 17.45
C VAL A 492 -2.19 11.43 16.03
N HIS A 493 -1.11 11.67 15.31
CA HIS A 493 -0.94 11.09 13.97
C HIS A 493 -0.94 9.55 14.02
N ALA A 494 -0.27 8.92 14.99
CA ALA A 494 -0.33 7.47 15.16
C ALA A 494 -1.76 6.97 15.46
N LEU A 495 -2.52 7.70 16.28
CA LEU A 495 -3.93 7.44 16.56
C LEU A 495 -4.78 7.57 15.30
N GLU A 496 -4.58 8.62 14.49
CA GLU A 496 -5.27 8.82 13.21
C GLU A 496 -5.02 7.66 12.24
N GLN A 497 -3.77 7.18 12.15
CA GLN A 497 -3.44 6.04 11.31
C GLN A 497 -4.11 4.75 11.81
N ALA A 498 -4.11 4.52 13.12
CA ALA A 498 -4.80 3.37 13.72
C ALA A 498 -6.32 3.44 13.52
N ALA A 499 -6.92 4.62 13.68
CA ALA A 499 -8.33 4.88 13.44
C ALA A 499 -8.71 4.65 11.97
N LYS A 500 -7.93 5.20 11.02
CA LYS A 500 -8.10 4.97 9.57
C LYS A 500 -8.04 3.48 9.23
N GLN A 501 -7.06 2.76 9.78
CA GLN A 501 -6.94 1.32 9.57
C GLN A 501 -8.13 0.55 10.17
N THR A 502 -8.62 0.97 11.33
CA THR A 502 -9.78 0.37 11.99
C THR A 502 -11.05 0.56 11.16
N VAL A 503 -11.29 1.78 10.65
CA VAL A 503 -12.40 2.08 9.73
C VAL A 503 -12.34 1.17 8.50
N SER A 504 -11.20 1.14 7.81
CA SER A 504 -11.04 0.32 6.60
C SER A 504 -11.26 -1.17 6.89
N SER A 505 -10.68 -1.68 7.97
CA SER A 505 -10.82 -3.09 8.36
C SER A 505 -12.25 -3.44 8.75
N ALA A 506 -12.93 -2.58 9.52
CA ALA A 506 -14.33 -2.77 9.88
C ALA A 506 -15.22 -2.80 8.64
N THR A 507 -15.04 -1.86 7.70
CA THR A 507 -15.77 -1.82 6.42
C THR A 507 -15.58 -3.10 5.60
N GLN A 508 -14.36 -3.66 5.59
CA GLN A 508 -14.09 -4.92 4.90
C GLN A 508 -14.77 -6.12 5.58
N VAL A 509 -14.77 -6.18 6.92
CA VAL A 509 -15.48 -7.23 7.66
C VAL A 509 -17.00 -7.12 7.41
N LEU A 510 -17.58 -5.92 7.45
CA LEU A 510 -18.99 -5.71 7.16
C LEU A 510 -19.35 -6.18 5.74
N THR A 511 -18.52 -5.83 4.76
CA THR A 511 -18.70 -6.26 3.36
C THR A 511 -18.62 -7.77 3.22
N ALA A 512 -17.67 -8.42 3.90
CA ALA A 512 -17.51 -9.87 3.88
C ALA A 512 -18.71 -10.58 4.53
N VAL A 513 -19.17 -10.11 5.69
CA VAL A 513 -20.33 -10.69 6.40
C VAL A 513 -21.60 -10.60 5.55
N GLN A 514 -21.83 -9.47 4.87
CA GLN A 514 -22.98 -9.32 3.97
C GLN A 514 -23.01 -10.37 2.85
N VAL A 515 -21.85 -10.72 2.29
CA VAL A 515 -21.77 -11.78 1.27
C VAL A 515 -22.00 -13.16 1.89
N CYS A 516 -21.40 -13.41 3.05
CA CYS A 516 -21.49 -14.67 3.78
C CYS A 516 -22.90 -14.94 4.35
N ASP A 517 -23.73 -13.92 4.57
CA ASP A 517 -25.08 -14.08 5.16
C ASP A 517 -25.94 -15.08 4.37
N SER A 518 -25.85 -15.06 3.04
CA SER A 518 -26.58 -15.99 2.18
C SER A 518 -26.14 -17.46 2.29
N PHE A 519 -24.91 -17.70 2.76
CA PHE A 519 -24.32 -19.02 2.94
C PHE A 519 -24.39 -19.54 4.38
N ASN A 520 -24.61 -18.66 5.35
CA ASN A 520 -24.77 -19.06 6.74
C ASN A 520 -26.13 -19.73 6.93
N THR A 521 -26.12 -20.98 7.37
CA THR A 521 -27.33 -21.78 7.61
C THR A 521 -27.84 -21.68 9.05
N ASN A 522 -27.05 -21.14 9.97
CA ASN A 522 -27.40 -21.03 11.38
C ASN A 522 -28.11 -19.69 11.65
N ALA A 523 -29.42 -19.73 11.90
CA ALA A 523 -30.25 -18.55 12.14
C ALA A 523 -29.76 -17.70 13.33
N GLN A 524 -29.32 -18.33 14.42
CA GLN A 524 -28.86 -17.61 15.62
C GLN A 524 -27.53 -16.88 15.37
N SER A 525 -26.60 -17.53 14.66
CA SER A 525 -25.33 -16.90 14.24
C SER A 525 -25.59 -15.73 13.28
N ARG A 526 -26.50 -15.90 12.31
CA ARG A 526 -26.89 -14.82 11.39
C ARG A 526 -27.47 -13.61 12.11
N GLU A 527 -28.42 -13.83 13.01
CA GLU A 527 -29.06 -12.75 13.76
C GLU A 527 -28.03 -12.03 14.65
N SER A 528 -27.18 -12.78 15.35
CA SER A 528 -26.11 -12.20 16.16
C SER A 528 -25.12 -11.40 15.32
N LEU A 529 -24.66 -11.94 14.19
CA LEU A 529 -23.75 -11.23 13.28
C LEU A 529 -24.40 -9.97 12.71
N ALA A 530 -25.67 -10.04 12.30
CA ALA A 530 -26.41 -8.89 11.79
C ALA A 530 -26.50 -7.77 12.84
N GLN A 531 -26.85 -8.09 14.08
CA GLN A 531 -26.90 -7.11 15.17
C GLN A 531 -25.55 -6.45 15.44
N ASN A 532 -24.46 -7.23 15.48
CA ASN A 532 -23.11 -6.68 15.68
C ASN A 532 -22.63 -5.85 14.47
N CYS A 533 -23.00 -6.24 13.24
CA CYS A 533 -22.70 -5.47 12.04
C CYS A 533 -23.41 -4.11 12.07
N THR A 534 -24.67 -4.05 12.52
CA THR A 534 -25.38 -2.78 12.69
C THR A 534 -24.69 -1.88 13.71
N GLN A 535 -24.32 -2.41 14.88
CA GLN A 535 -23.61 -1.64 15.91
C GLN A 535 -22.27 -1.09 15.41
N VAL A 536 -21.50 -1.89 14.68
CA VAL A 536 -20.22 -1.41 14.11
C VAL A 536 -20.47 -0.38 13.01
N SER A 537 -21.45 -0.58 12.14
CA SER A 537 -21.79 0.37 11.08
C SER A 537 -22.23 1.74 11.62
N GLU A 538 -22.92 1.77 12.75
CA GLU A 538 -23.36 3.02 13.41
C GLU A 538 -22.19 3.84 13.97
N ILE A 539 -21.07 3.19 14.32
CA ILE A 539 -19.91 3.84 14.94
C ILE A 539 -18.81 4.17 13.91
N VAL A 540 -18.74 3.44 12.80
CA VAL A 540 -17.77 3.69 11.72
C VAL A 540 -17.89 5.10 11.14
N ASN A 541 -19.12 5.59 10.91
CA ASN A 541 -19.36 6.92 10.36
C ASN A 541 -18.92 8.05 11.33
N PRO A 542 -19.33 8.06 12.61
CA PRO A 542 -18.80 9.00 13.61
C PRO A 542 -17.27 9.00 13.71
N LEU A 543 -16.64 7.82 13.70
CA LEU A 543 -15.17 7.70 13.75
C LEU A 543 -14.52 8.37 12.54
N MET A 544 -15.06 8.16 11.35
CA MET A 544 -14.56 8.76 10.12
C MET A 544 -14.70 10.29 10.13
N THR A 545 -15.83 10.81 10.61
CA THR A 545 -16.06 12.25 10.75
C THR A 545 -15.10 12.87 11.76
N ALA A 546 -14.90 12.24 12.92
CA ALA A 546 -13.95 12.70 13.94
C ALA A 546 -12.51 12.69 13.40
N LEU A 547 -12.13 11.63 12.67
CA LEU A 547 -10.83 11.53 12.00
C LEU A 547 -10.59 12.67 11.02
N LYS A 548 -11.57 13.00 10.16
CA LYS A 548 -11.44 14.10 9.18
C LYS A 548 -11.36 15.47 9.84
N ARG A 549 -12.09 15.71 10.93
CA ARG A 549 -11.99 16.96 11.71
C ARG A 549 -10.61 17.10 12.37
N CYS A 550 -10.08 16.01 12.90
CA CYS A 550 -8.72 16.00 13.45
C CYS A 550 -7.68 16.27 12.36
N GLN A 551 -7.82 15.66 11.18
CA GLN A 551 -6.92 15.89 10.04
C GLN A 551 -6.99 17.31 9.47
N SER A 552 -8.18 17.94 9.47
CA SER A 552 -8.33 19.31 8.96
C SER A 552 -7.76 20.35 9.92
N GLN A 553 -7.78 20.10 11.23
CA GLN A 553 -7.16 20.95 12.24
C GLN A 553 -6.35 20.11 13.25
N PRO A 554 -5.12 19.67 12.87
CA PRO A 554 -4.32 18.73 13.66
C PRO A 554 -3.91 19.23 15.04
N ASN A 555 -3.98 20.54 15.29
CA ASN A 555 -3.57 21.17 16.53
C ASN A 555 -4.75 21.54 17.46
N ASP A 556 -6.00 21.36 17.03
CA ASP A 556 -7.16 21.66 17.89
C ASP A 556 -7.34 20.54 18.93
N ARG A 557 -7.17 20.91 20.20
CA ARG A 557 -7.29 19.98 21.33
C ARG A 557 -8.70 19.37 21.46
N THR A 558 -9.73 20.10 21.02
CA THR A 558 -11.12 19.63 21.07
C THR A 558 -11.33 18.45 20.13
N TYR A 559 -10.85 18.56 18.88
CA TYR A 559 -10.96 17.48 17.89
C TYR A 559 -10.07 16.29 18.22
N GLN A 560 -8.88 16.52 18.78
CA GLN A 560 -8.02 15.44 19.29
C GLN A 560 -8.72 14.63 20.39
N LEU A 561 -9.41 15.30 21.32
CA LEU A 561 -10.16 14.64 22.39
C LEU A 561 -11.43 13.95 21.88
N GLU A 562 -12.13 14.55 20.91
CA GLU A 562 -13.28 13.92 20.22
C GLU A 562 -12.83 12.61 19.55
N LEU A 563 -11.74 12.64 18.77
CA LEU A 563 -11.19 11.45 18.13
C LEU A 563 -10.82 10.38 19.17
N LEU A 564 -10.15 10.75 20.26
CA LEU A 564 -9.79 9.82 21.33
C LEU A 564 -11.03 9.15 21.95
N SER A 565 -12.07 9.93 22.24
CA SER A 565 -13.34 9.41 22.79
C SER A 565 -13.97 8.39 21.86
N VAL A 566 -14.13 8.73 20.58
CA VAL A 566 -14.76 7.85 19.60
C VAL A 566 -13.90 6.59 19.38
N CYS A 567 -12.58 6.71 19.34
CA CYS A 567 -11.69 5.55 19.27
C CYS A 567 -11.88 4.57 20.45
N GLN A 568 -12.16 5.06 21.66
CA GLN A 568 -12.43 4.19 22.82
C GLN A 568 -13.77 3.46 22.68
N GLU A 569 -14.80 4.13 22.18
CA GLU A 569 -16.13 3.56 21.97
C GLU A 569 -16.14 2.43 20.91
N VAL A 570 -15.29 2.54 19.89
CA VAL A 570 -15.17 1.56 18.79
C VAL A 570 -14.64 0.19 19.26
N LEU A 571 -13.81 0.16 20.32
CA LEU A 571 -13.07 -1.05 20.71
C LEU A 571 -13.99 -2.23 21.07
N LEU A 572 -15.05 -1.98 21.84
CA LEU A 572 -15.92 -3.04 22.35
C LEU A 572 -16.79 -3.66 21.24
N PRO A 573 -17.51 -2.88 20.41
CA PRO A 573 -18.30 -3.43 19.30
C PRO A 573 -17.44 -4.15 18.25
N CYS A 574 -16.29 -3.58 17.86
CA CYS A 574 -15.38 -4.25 16.93
C CYS A 574 -14.81 -5.55 17.53
N GLY A 575 -14.45 -5.57 18.82
CA GLY A 575 -13.99 -6.78 19.50
C GLY A 575 -15.05 -7.88 19.52
N ARG A 576 -16.31 -7.54 19.77
CA ARG A 576 -17.45 -8.49 19.70
C ARG A 576 -17.65 -9.02 18.29
N LEU A 577 -17.62 -8.16 17.28
CA LEU A 577 -17.75 -8.56 15.88
C LEU A 577 -16.64 -9.55 15.48
N VAL A 578 -15.38 -9.26 15.82
CA VAL A 578 -14.25 -10.17 15.52
C VAL A 578 -14.44 -11.54 16.17
N ASN A 579 -14.88 -11.59 17.43
CA ASN A 579 -15.12 -12.85 18.11
C ASN A 579 -16.26 -13.65 17.46
N ASN A 580 -17.36 -12.98 17.10
CA ASN A 580 -18.49 -13.63 16.46
C ASN A 580 -18.18 -14.11 15.03
N CYS A 581 -17.37 -13.37 14.28
CA CYS A 581 -16.88 -13.80 12.97
C CYS A 581 -15.94 -15.01 13.04
N ARG A 582 -15.24 -15.21 14.16
CA ARG A 582 -14.38 -16.39 14.36
C ARG A 582 -15.14 -17.63 14.80
N SER A 583 -16.26 -17.46 15.50
CA SER A 583 -17.08 -18.56 16.01
C SER A 583 -18.16 -19.03 15.04
N SER A 584 -18.49 -18.20 14.05
CA SER A 584 -19.47 -18.48 12.98
C SER A 584 -18.78 -19.07 11.77
#